data_AF-A0A9E6EV18-F1
#
_entry.id   AF-A0A9E6EV18-F1
#
_cell.length_a   1.000
_cell.length_b   1.000
_cell.length_c   1.000
_cell.angle_alpha   90.00
_cell.angle_beta   90.00
_cell.angle_gamma   90.00
#
_symmetry.space_group_name_H-M   'P 1'
#
loop_
_entity.id
_entity.type
_entity.pdbx_description
1 polymer ?
#
loop_
_entity_poly.entity_id
_entity_poly.type
_entity_poly.pdbx_seq_one_letter_code
_entity_poly.pdbx_strand_id
1 'polypeptide(L)'
;MKIKRTFISASCIMYVLLTFNFQLSTFNCSSQGIAINVTGNDANAAAMLDVQSDTSSDNSSQGLLIPRMSTARRNAITTPVPASLLIYNTTTKCFEFFENGVWQTISCSCTSAPTAVNASTSLTTLCAGSTLMLIGSATGATNWSWTGPNGFTSSSQSPAISNITTNGTGVYTLTASNACGTATAVSTASVTVNSSLAASVSIAAVPSGAICTGTSITFTATPTNGGTTPSYQWKKGATNISGETNSTYTSTTLANSDVITCVLTSSNACASSLQAISSGISMTVNPNPTASASNNGPVTEGGTLTLTGGNGSLTSYSWSGPNSYSSNSQSPVLCATTAMAGTYTITVTNSNGCTSSASTIVTVNFTCGNTLTDCRDGKTYTTVSIGDQCWMAQNLNYGNQVIINTSITQTTNQKWCYDDNASKCITYGGMYQWSYATGQASGSGGVSCNPCGPTTGHGGVRGLCPSGWHIPSDLEFDQMEYFIENNSSSYSLSYFQTTTGYRGSTIGSKMKGVDSNYPGWSSTNTSGFAMLPGGIVYGGSCYIGSYAGFWTASEDGLGSAWSRLISEQSNRGAQGHEESGYSVRCIKD
;
A
#
# COMPACT_ATOMS: atom_id res chain seq x y z
N MET A 1 70.55 -83.96 5.65
CA MET A 1 70.76 -85.18 6.48
C MET A 1 69.56 -86.10 6.25
N LYS A 2 69.73 -87.25 5.60
CA LYS A 2 68.64 -88.23 5.38
C LYS A 2 68.47 -89.05 6.67
N ILE A 3 67.25 -89.12 7.21
CA ILE A 3 66.91 -90.04 8.30
C ILE A 3 65.99 -91.12 7.75
N LYS A 4 66.46 -92.36 7.84
CA LYS A 4 65.73 -93.59 7.53
C LYS A 4 65.10 -94.09 8.84
N ARG A 5 63.77 -94.17 8.89
CA ARG A 5 63.03 -94.79 10.02
C ARG A 5 63.20 -96.30 10.01
N THR A 6 63.41 -96.92 11.17
CA THR A 6 62.92 -98.28 11.46
C THR A 6 62.69 -98.41 12.97
N PHE A 7 61.47 -98.83 13.34
CA PHE A 7 61.02 -99.18 14.69
C PHE A 7 61.61 -100.53 15.14
N ILE A 8 61.76 -100.75 16.46
CA ILE A 8 61.05 -101.80 17.24
C ILE A 8 61.66 -101.97 18.66
N SER A 9 60.75 -101.84 19.63
CA SER A 9 60.64 -102.39 21.01
C SER A 9 61.83 -102.42 21.98
N ALA A 10 61.65 -101.74 23.12
CA ALA A 10 62.26 -102.08 24.39
C ALA A 10 61.27 -102.91 25.25
N SER A 11 61.73 -104.01 25.84
CA SER A 11 61.12 -104.61 27.03
C SER A 11 62.13 -104.48 28.18
N CYS A 12 61.60 -104.06 29.32
CA CYS A 12 62.29 -103.62 30.52
C CYS A 12 62.69 -104.82 31.41
N ILE A 13 63.79 -104.70 32.17
CA ILE A 13 63.93 -104.97 33.62
C ILE A 13 65.41 -105.25 33.94
N MET A 14 65.89 -104.57 34.97
CA MET A 14 67.26 -104.54 35.48
C MET A 14 67.29 -105.16 36.89
N TYR A 15 68.23 -106.06 37.17
CA TYR A 15 68.82 -106.37 38.50
C TYR A 15 70.28 -106.81 38.23
N VAL A 16 71.31 -106.05 38.59
CA VAL A 16 72.01 -105.95 39.90
C VAL A 16 73.05 -107.06 40.15
N LEU A 17 74.30 -106.61 40.37
CA LEU A 17 75.43 -107.17 41.16
C LEU A 17 76.40 -108.26 40.56
N LEU A 18 77.69 -107.92 40.73
CA LEU A 18 78.92 -108.73 40.96
C LEU A 18 79.70 -109.42 39.79
N THR A 19 80.93 -108.89 39.61
CA THR A 19 82.25 -109.53 39.39
C THR A 19 82.70 -110.22 38.08
N PHE A 20 83.91 -109.78 37.68
CA PHE A 20 85.05 -110.47 37.02
C PHE A 20 85.03 -110.89 35.53
N ASN A 21 86.14 -110.47 34.88
CA ASN A 21 86.89 -111.04 33.75
C ASN A 21 86.56 -110.67 32.28
N PHE A 22 87.66 -110.25 31.63
CA PHE A 22 87.99 -110.01 30.22
C PHE A 22 87.19 -110.76 29.14
N GLN A 23 86.69 -110.02 28.14
CA GLN A 23 86.99 -110.14 26.69
C GLN A 23 86.16 -109.14 25.84
N LEU A 24 86.64 -108.90 24.61
CA LEU A 24 86.31 -107.83 23.65
C LEU A 24 84.82 -107.57 23.34
N SER A 25 84.47 -106.28 23.33
CA SER A 25 83.96 -105.48 22.17
C SER A 25 82.80 -104.55 22.55
N THR A 26 82.97 -103.24 22.29
CA THR A 26 81.91 -102.33 21.79
C THR A 26 82.55 -101.01 21.37
N PHE A 27 82.24 -100.61 20.14
CA PHE A 27 82.46 -99.27 19.61
C PHE A 27 81.71 -98.24 20.48
N ASN A 28 82.44 -97.27 21.01
CA ASN A 28 81.87 -95.96 21.34
C ASN A 28 82.49 -94.94 20.39
N CYS A 29 81.75 -94.67 19.32
CA CYS A 29 81.95 -93.51 18.47
C CYS A 29 81.53 -92.28 19.27
N SER A 30 82.49 -91.53 19.80
CA SER A 30 82.24 -90.18 20.30
C SER A 30 82.21 -89.21 19.12
N SER A 31 81.02 -88.72 18.78
CA SER A 31 80.82 -87.48 18.03
C SER A 31 79.33 -87.17 17.94
N GLN A 32 78.85 -86.23 18.77
CA GLN A 32 77.86 -85.19 18.44
C GLN A 32 78.12 -84.06 19.44
N GLY A 33 78.28 -82.78 19.09
CA GLY A 33 77.89 -82.11 17.86
C GLY A 33 77.40 -80.71 18.26
N ILE A 34 78.34 -79.88 18.71
CA ILE A 34 78.32 -78.42 18.87
C ILE A 34 77.12 -77.81 19.63
N ALA A 35 77.41 -77.33 20.84
CA ALA A 35 76.66 -76.29 21.54
C ALA A 35 77.41 -74.95 21.42
N ILE A 36 76.70 -73.82 21.49
CA ILE A 36 77.32 -72.55 21.91
C ILE A 36 76.39 -71.88 22.94
N ASN A 37 76.74 -72.06 24.22
CA ASN A 37 76.24 -71.32 25.38
C ASN A 37 77.48 -70.85 26.18
N VAL A 38 77.50 -69.60 26.65
CA VAL A 38 78.56 -69.06 27.53
C VAL A 38 78.19 -69.03 29.03
N THR A 39 76.99 -69.49 29.40
CA THR A 39 76.47 -69.49 30.78
C THR A 39 76.47 -70.86 31.47
N GLY A 40 76.73 -71.95 30.74
CA GLY A 40 76.86 -73.29 31.32
C GLY A 40 75.56 -74.05 31.61
N ASN A 41 74.40 -73.55 31.19
CA ASN A 41 73.14 -74.32 31.25
C ASN A 41 72.98 -75.25 30.02
N ASP A 42 72.37 -76.42 30.26
CA ASP A 42 72.03 -77.40 29.21
C ASP A 42 70.94 -76.87 28.26
N ALA A 43 71.05 -77.18 26.97
CA ALA A 43 70.05 -76.82 25.97
C ALA A 43 68.70 -77.50 26.25
N ASN A 44 67.58 -76.83 25.94
CA ASN A 44 66.26 -77.42 26.11
C ASN A 44 66.09 -78.68 25.25
N ALA A 45 65.80 -79.82 25.89
CA ALA A 45 65.71 -81.13 25.26
C ALA A 45 64.61 -81.26 24.17
N ALA A 46 63.68 -80.30 24.07
CA ALA A 46 62.65 -80.26 23.04
C ALA A 46 62.98 -79.36 21.83
N ALA A 47 64.07 -78.60 21.86
CA ALA A 47 64.41 -77.65 20.80
C ALA A 47 65.34 -78.28 19.75
N MET A 48 65.01 -78.14 18.47
CA MET A 48 65.93 -78.50 17.38
C MET A 48 67.00 -77.42 17.10
N LEU A 49 66.75 -76.17 17.51
CA LEU A 49 67.73 -75.08 17.56
C LEU A 49 67.22 -74.06 18.59
N ASP A 50 67.97 -73.84 19.67
CA ASP A 50 67.63 -72.87 20.73
C ASP A 50 68.66 -71.72 20.67
N VAL A 51 68.19 -70.49 20.43
CA VAL A 51 69.03 -69.29 20.36
C VAL A 51 68.41 -68.24 21.26
N GLN A 52 68.97 -68.09 22.46
CA GLN A 52 68.56 -67.06 23.41
C GLN A 52 69.57 -65.91 23.37
N SER A 53 69.13 -64.71 22.98
CA SER A 53 69.98 -63.51 23.06
C SER A 53 69.99 -62.99 24.51
N ASP A 54 71.16 -62.65 25.04
CA ASP A 54 71.36 -62.10 26.38
C ASP A 54 70.48 -60.87 26.65
N THR A 55 70.00 -60.74 27.89
CA THR A 55 69.19 -59.62 28.42
C THR A 55 70.02 -58.64 29.27
N SER A 56 71.35 -58.63 29.17
CA SER A 56 72.21 -57.67 29.86
C SER A 56 71.94 -56.21 29.44
N SER A 57 72.08 -55.27 30.39
CA SER A 57 71.74 -53.85 30.25
C SER A 57 72.70 -53.03 29.38
N ASP A 58 73.61 -53.65 28.64
CA ASP A 58 74.59 -52.99 27.77
C ASP A 58 74.22 -53.00 26.27
N ASN A 59 73.00 -53.46 25.93
CA ASN A 59 72.38 -53.32 24.62
C ASN A 59 73.13 -54.02 23.47
N SER A 60 73.80 -55.14 23.74
CA SER A 60 74.47 -55.97 22.74
C SER A 60 73.68 -57.23 22.34
N SER A 61 72.34 -57.16 22.32
CA SER A 61 71.45 -58.27 21.95
C SER A 61 71.70 -58.76 20.50
N GLN A 62 72.46 -59.85 20.34
CA GLN A 62 72.68 -60.51 19.06
C GLN A 62 71.79 -61.74 18.94
N GLY A 63 70.90 -61.75 17.92
CA GLY A 63 70.09 -62.91 17.54
C GLY A 63 70.65 -63.64 16.31
N LEU A 64 69.88 -64.58 15.75
CA LEU A 64 70.24 -65.27 14.51
C LEU A 64 70.10 -64.33 13.30
N LEU A 65 71.22 -63.93 12.69
CA LEU A 65 71.24 -63.20 11.43
C LEU A 65 71.00 -64.14 10.25
N ILE A 66 69.79 -64.10 9.69
CA ILE A 66 69.47 -64.78 8.43
C ILE A 66 70.02 -63.94 7.26
N PRO A 67 70.72 -64.52 6.27
CA PRO A 67 71.23 -63.80 5.11
C PRO A 67 70.15 -62.97 4.40
N ARG A 68 70.42 -61.69 4.16
CA ARG A 68 69.50 -60.75 3.52
C ARG A 68 69.99 -60.39 2.12
N MET A 69 69.15 -60.57 1.10
CA MET A 69 69.50 -60.25 -0.29
C MET A 69 68.28 -59.94 -1.14
N SER A 70 68.45 -59.19 -2.24
CA SER A 70 67.39 -58.93 -3.21
C SER A 70 67.06 -60.18 -4.03
N THR A 71 65.88 -60.21 -4.68
CA THR A 71 65.49 -61.28 -5.62
C THR A 71 66.56 -61.50 -6.69
N ALA A 72 67.18 -60.43 -7.20
CA ALA A 72 68.23 -60.51 -8.21
C ALA A 72 69.49 -61.21 -7.67
N ARG A 73 69.93 -60.88 -6.45
CA ARG A 73 71.09 -61.53 -5.81
C ARG A 73 70.81 -62.97 -5.41
N ARG A 74 69.58 -63.26 -4.95
CA ARG A 74 69.11 -64.63 -4.69
C ARG A 74 69.15 -65.49 -5.96
N ASN A 75 68.63 -64.97 -7.08
CA ASN A 75 68.62 -65.68 -8.36
C ASN A 75 70.02 -65.85 -8.96
N ALA A 76 70.99 -65.01 -8.58
CA ALA A 76 72.38 -65.11 -9.02
C ALA A 76 73.18 -66.21 -8.29
N ILE A 77 72.60 -66.91 -7.31
CA ILE A 77 73.23 -68.06 -6.66
C ILE A 77 73.14 -69.26 -7.61
N THR A 78 74.20 -69.50 -8.39
CA THR A 78 74.25 -70.50 -9.47
C THR A 78 74.35 -71.95 -8.99
N THR A 79 74.71 -72.18 -7.73
CA THR A 79 74.72 -73.49 -7.05
C THR A 79 74.42 -73.35 -5.56
N PRO A 80 73.15 -73.16 -5.14
CA PRO A 80 72.82 -73.14 -3.72
C PRO A 80 73.14 -74.53 -3.15
N VAL A 81 73.86 -74.58 -2.01
CA VAL A 81 74.31 -75.82 -1.34
C VAL A 81 73.21 -76.89 -1.38
N PRO A 82 73.49 -78.16 -1.74
CA PRO A 82 72.47 -79.21 -1.93
C PRO A 82 71.69 -79.61 -0.66
N ALA A 83 71.85 -78.88 0.44
CA ALA A 83 71.34 -79.19 1.76
C ALA A 83 70.36 -78.15 2.34
N SER A 84 69.85 -77.21 1.53
CA SER A 84 68.91 -76.11 1.85
C SER A 84 69.52 -74.80 2.38
N LEU A 85 68.96 -73.66 1.94
CA LEU A 85 69.39 -72.30 2.30
C LEU A 85 68.17 -71.44 2.64
N LEU A 86 68.13 -70.89 3.85
CA LEU A 86 67.11 -69.91 4.28
C LEU A 86 67.65 -68.48 4.11
N ILE A 87 66.89 -67.62 3.44
CA ILE A 87 67.19 -66.19 3.32
C ILE A 87 65.98 -65.35 3.71
N TYR A 88 66.23 -64.07 3.97
CA TYR A 88 65.22 -63.03 3.90
C TYR A 88 65.39 -62.24 2.61
N ASN A 89 64.46 -62.41 1.68
CA ASN A 89 64.47 -61.69 0.41
C ASN A 89 64.03 -60.24 0.63
N THR A 90 64.96 -59.31 0.47
CA THR A 90 64.72 -57.89 0.76
C THR A 90 63.88 -57.20 -0.30
N THR A 91 63.69 -57.80 -1.47
CA THR A 91 62.83 -57.30 -2.54
C THR A 91 61.38 -57.73 -2.34
N THR A 92 61.14 -59.02 -2.10
CA THR A 92 59.78 -59.55 -1.84
C THR A 92 59.35 -59.40 -0.38
N LYS A 93 60.28 -59.07 0.53
CA LYS A 93 60.07 -58.98 1.99
C LYS A 93 59.59 -60.29 2.62
N CYS A 94 60.01 -61.41 2.04
CA CYS A 94 59.64 -62.74 2.50
C CYS A 94 60.84 -63.55 3.00
N PHE A 95 60.59 -64.40 3.99
CA PHE A 95 61.46 -65.53 4.29
C PHE A 95 61.29 -66.57 3.20
N GLU A 96 62.38 -66.93 2.56
CA GLU A 96 62.40 -67.87 1.46
C GLU A 96 63.47 -68.91 1.72
N PHE A 97 63.18 -70.18 1.45
CA PHE A 97 64.15 -71.25 1.54
C PHE A 97 64.31 -71.95 0.20
N PHE A 98 65.52 -72.42 -0.08
CA PHE A 98 65.80 -73.20 -1.27
C PHE A 98 65.72 -74.70 -0.94
N GLU A 99 64.86 -75.42 -1.64
CA GLU A 99 64.73 -76.87 -1.51
C GLU A 99 64.43 -77.49 -2.89
N ASN A 100 65.04 -78.64 -3.20
CA ASN A 100 64.80 -79.41 -4.42
C ASN A 100 64.91 -78.61 -5.75
N GLY A 101 65.81 -77.62 -5.80
CA GLY A 101 66.04 -76.84 -7.03
C GLY A 101 65.17 -75.59 -7.17
N VAL A 102 64.27 -75.31 -6.21
CA VAL A 102 63.31 -74.20 -6.29
C VAL A 102 63.32 -73.36 -5.00
N TRP A 103 63.15 -72.06 -5.14
CA TRP A 103 62.91 -71.16 -4.00
C TRP A 103 61.45 -71.24 -3.56
N GLN A 104 61.21 -71.57 -2.29
CA GLN A 104 59.91 -71.67 -1.64
C GLN A 104 59.75 -70.52 -0.65
N THR A 105 58.57 -69.92 -0.59
CA THR A 105 58.25 -68.85 0.37
C THR A 105 57.67 -69.44 1.65
N ILE A 106 58.26 -69.12 2.81
CA ILE A 106 57.77 -69.56 4.13
C ILE A 106 56.70 -68.60 4.64
N SER A 107 57.04 -67.33 4.67
CA SER A 107 56.17 -66.26 5.15
C SER A 107 56.63 -64.94 4.57
N CYS A 108 55.67 -64.07 4.25
CA CYS A 108 55.94 -62.70 3.86
C CYS A 108 55.53 -61.79 5.01
N SER A 109 56.29 -60.73 5.22
CA SER A 109 55.93 -59.72 6.22
C SER A 109 54.71 -58.89 5.82
N CYS A 110 54.33 -58.85 4.54
CA CYS A 110 53.08 -58.27 4.04
C CYS A 110 52.89 -58.60 2.52
N THR A 111 51.65 -58.78 2.02
CA THR A 111 51.37 -59.23 0.63
C THR A 111 50.89 -58.14 -0.35
N SER A 112 50.23 -57.06 0.10
CA SER A 112 49.86 -55.91 -0.77
C SER A 112 49.59 -54.63 0.02
N ALA A 113 49.78 -53.47 -0.63
CA ALA A 113 49.29 -52.18 -0.11
C ALA A 113 47.74 -52.18 0.01
N PRO A 114 47.16 -51.28 0.81
CA PRO A 114 45.69 -51.21 0.96
C PRO A 114 44.98 -50.96 -0.38
N THR A 115 43.79 -51.53 -0.56
CA THR A 115 42.95 -51.34 -1.77
C THR A 115 41.53 -50.89 -1.38
N ALA A 116 40.73 -50.44 -2.35
CA ALA A 116 39.36 -49.98 -2.12
C ALA A 116 39.23 -48.89 -1.02
N VAL A 117 40.15 -47.91 -1.02
CA VAL A 117 40.08 -46.78 -0.08
C VAL A 117 38.92 -45.88 -0.48
N ASN A 118 37.97 -45.69 0.43
CA ASN A 118 36.84 -44.78 0.27
C ASN A 118 36.83 -43.77 1.42
N ALA A 119 36.54 -42.52 1.08
CA ALA A 119 36.28 -41.44 2.00
C ALA A 119 34.88 -40.90 1.72
N SER A 120 34.05 -40.86 2.75
CA SER A 120 32.72 -40.27 2.64
C SER A 120 32.41 -39.47 3.89
N THR A 121 31.33 -38.70 3.84
CA THR A 121 30.87 -37.89 4.97
C THR A 121 29.44 -38.25 5.31
N SER A 122 29.03 -38.00 6.55
CA SER A 122 27.61 -38.13 6.93
C SER A 122 26.69 -37.19 6.16
N LEU A 123 27.17 -35.99 5.85
CA LEU A 123 26.46 -34.96 5.09
C LEU A 123 27.45 -34.18 4.22
N THR A 124 26.98 -33.69 3.07
CA THR A 124 27.76 -32.82 2.17
C THR A 124 27.52 -31.34 2.43
N THR A 125 26.42 -31.00 3.11
CA THR A 125 26.09 -29.64 3.55
C THR A 125 25.68 -29.65 5.01
N LEU A 126 26.32 -28.81 5.82
CA LEU A 126 26.07 -28.69 7.26
C LEU A 126 25.94 -27.22 7.66
N CYS A 127 25.41 -26.99 8.86
CA CYS A 127 25.39 -25.69 9.49
C CYS A 127 26.55 -25.58 10.49
N ALA A 128 27.15 -24.40 10.59
CA ALA A 128 28.19 -24.14 11.59
C ALA A 128 27.70 -24.52 13.00
N GLY A 129 28.53 -25.21 13.78
CA GLY A 129 28.17 -25.80 15.07
C GLY A 129 27.74 -27.28 15.01
N SER A 130 27.44 -27.82 13.83
CA SER A 130 27.11 -29.25 13.68
C SER A 130 28.32 -30.16 13.88
N THR A 131 28.08 -31.46 14.02
CA THR A 131 29.14 -32.47 13.99
C THR A 131 29.24 -33.08 12.59
N LEU A 132 30.42 -32.95 11.96
CA LEU A 132 30.74 -33.65 10.71
C LEU A 132 31.35 -35.01 11.05
N MET A 133 30.77 -36.10 10.54
CA MET A 133 31.38 -37.44 10.62
C MET A 133 32.09 -37.73 9.30
N LEU A 134 33.39 -38.04 9.38
CA LEU A 134 34.14 -38.60 8.27
C LEU A 134 34.11 -40.12 8.38
N ILE A 135 33.88 -40.81 7.27
CA ILE A 135 33.74 -42.27 7.22
C ILE A 135 34.83 -42.80 6.26
N GLY A 136 35.77 -43.55 6.84
CA GLY A 136 36.88 -44.16 6.11
C GLY A 136 36.76 -45.67 6.02
N SER A 137 37.03 -46.24 4.85
CA SER A 137 37.11 -47.70 4.66
C SER A 137 38.24 -48.04 3.67
N ALA A 138 38.94 -49.15 3.90
CA ALA A 138 39.96 -49.70 3.00
C ALA A 138 40.21 -51.17 3.33
N THR A 139 40.47 -51.99 2.32
CA THR A 139 40.83 -53.41 2.48
C THR A 139 42.32 -53.54 2.79
N GLY A 140 42.66 -54.22 3.89
CA GLY A 140 44.05 -54.51 4.28
C GLY A 140 44.82 -53.34 4.91
N ALA A 141 44.15 -52.25 5.29
CA ALA A 141 44.76 -51.12 6.00
C ALA A 141 44.90 -51.39 7.50
N THR A 142 45.99 -50.93 8.10
CA THR A 142 46.22 -50.99 9.55
C THR A 142 46.40 -49.60 10.17
N ASN A 143 46.67 -48.58 9.35
CA ASN A 143 46.87 -47.20 9.76
C ASN A 143 46.06 -46.25 8.86
N TRP A 144 45.62 -45.12 9.42
CA TRP A 144 44.78 -44.12 8.75
C TRP A 144 45.36 -42.72 8.95
N SER A 145 45.18 -41.85 7.96
CA SER A 145 45.56 -40.44 8.04
C SER A 145 44.58 -39.60 7.21
N TRP A 146 43.90 -38.67 7.87
CA TRP A 146 43.04 -37.68 7.25
C TRP A 146 43.74 -36.33 7.19
N THR A 147 43.56 -35.61 6.08
CA THR A 147 43.86 -34.17 5.96
C THR A 147 42.63 -33.43 5.44
N GLY A 148 42.49 -32.15 5.79
CA GLY A 148 41.34 -31.36 5.35
C GLY A 148 41.49 -29.85 5.54
N PRO A 149 40.41 -29.09 5.32
CA PRO A 149 40.38 -27.65 5.49
C PRO A 149 40.75 -27.21 6.91
N ASN A 150 41.16 -25.94 7.05
CA ASN A 150 41.58 -25.36 8.32
C ASN A 150 42.70 -26.16 9.05
N GLY A 151 43.55 -26.85 8.28
CA GLY A 151 44.65 -27.65 8.82
C GLY A 151 44.20 -28.92 9.55
N PHE A 152 42.97 -29.39 9.33
CA PHE A 152 42.46 -30.59 9.99
C PHE A 152 43.34 -31.82 9.69
N THR A 153 43.69 -32.59 10.73
CA THR A 153 44.35 -33.89 10.62
C THR A 153 43.78 -34.89 11.62
N SER A 154 43.77 -36.19 11.26
CA SER A 154 43.37 -37.27 12.19
C SER A 154 43.97 -38.62 11.81
N SER A 155 44.30 -39.45 12.79
CA SER A 155 44.74 -40.84 12.59
C SER A 155 43.64 -41.89 12.82
N SER A 156 42.43 -41.44 13.16
CA SER A 156 41.28 -42.33 13.33
C SER A 156 40.70 -42.73 11.98
N GLN A 157 40.19 -43.97 11.87
CA GLN A 157 39.54 -44.43 10.63
C GLN A 157 38.32 -43.55 10.28
N SER A 158 37.46 -43.28 11.27
CA SER A 158 36.24 -42.48 11.11
C SER A 158 36.13 -41.41 12.20
N PRO A 159 36.83 -40.27 12.07
CA PRO A 159 36.80 -39.19 13.06
C PRO A 159 35.52 -38.35 12.99
N ALA A 160 35.15 -37.79 14.14
CA ALA A 160 34.09 -36.79 14.27
C ALA A 160 34.69 -35.40 14.47
N ILE A 161 34.21 -34.39 13.76
CA ILE A 161 34.55 -32.98 13.94
C ILE A 161 33.33 -32.28 14.55
N SER A 162 33.32 -32.16 15.87
CA SER A 162 32.29 -31.42 16.60
C SER A 162 32.44 -29.92 16.39
N ASN A 163 31.31 -29.19 16.40
CA ASN A 163 31.27 -27.73 16.26
C ASN A 163 32.00 -27.21 15.02
N ILE A 164 31.78 -27.85 13.86
CA ILE A 164 32.44 -27.44 12.61
C ILE A 164 32.10 -25.99 12.26
N THR A 165 33.09 -25.20 11.83
CA THR A 165 32.89 -23.78 11.45
C THR A 165 32.89 -23.63 9.93
N THR A 166 32.55 -22.44 9.43
CA THR A 166 32.58 -22.14 7.98
C THR A 166 33.96 -22.37 7.35
N ASN A 167 35.04 -22.23 8.13
CA ASN A 167 36.42 -22.51 7.71
C ASN A 167 36.70 -24.00 7.50
N GLY A 168 35.83 -24.88 8.01
CA GLY A 168 35.86 -26.33 7.74
C GLY A 168 35.30 -26.69 6.35
N THR A 169 34.83 -25.73 5.58
CA THR A 169 34.39 -25.94 4.19
C THR A 169 35.56 -26.34 3.30
N GLY A 170 35.39 -27.40 2.52
CA GLY A 170 36.37 -27.85 1.54
C GLY A 170 36.46 -29.37 1.44
N VAL A 171 37.63 -29.84 1.01
CA VAL A 171 37.86 -31.25 0.65
C VAL A 171 38.64 -31.96 1.76
N TYR A 172 38.07 -33.04 2.28
CA TYR A 172 38.74 -33.95 3.21
C TYR A 172 39.32 -35.14 2.44
N THR A 173 40.59 -35.49 2.70
CA THR A 173 41.35 -36.54 2.01
C THR A 173 41.77 -37.62 3.00
N LEU A 174 41.46 -38.88 2.70
CA LEU A 174 41.91 -40.05 3.47
C LEU A 174 43.12 -40.71 2.80
N THR A 175 44.12 -41.05 3.60
CA THR A 175 45.25 -41.91 3.24
C THR A 175 45.26 -43.13 4.14
N ALA A 176 45.26 -44.33 3.57
CA ALA A 176 45.33 -45.60 4.29
C ALA A 176 46.70 -46.27 4.06
N SER A 177 47.28 -46.86 5.10
CA SER A 177 48.57 -47.55 4.99
C SER A 177 48.63 -48.84 5.81
N ASN A 178 49.58 -49.69 5.44
CA ASN A 178 49.96 -50.90 6.16
C ASN A 178 51.48 -51.14 6.03
N ALA A 179 51.98 -52.27 6.51
CA ALA A 179 53.42 -52.59 6.44
C ALA A 179 53.97 -52.72 5.00
N CYS A 180 53.11 -52.86 3.98
CA CYS A 180 53.51 -52.92 2.56
C CYS A 180 53.67 -51.53 1.91
N GLY A 181 53.11 -50.47 2.48
CA GLY A 181 53.14 -49.12 1.89
C GLY A 181 51.86 -48.31 2.11
N THR A 182 51.79 -47.15 1.45
CA THR A 182 50.62 -46.25 1.43
C THR A 182 49.81 -46.45 0.15
N ALA A 183 48.48 -46.41 0.26
CA ALA A 183 47.61 -46.33 -0.90
C ALA A 183 47.16 -44.88 -1.11
N THR A 184 47.43 -44.32 -2.29
CA THR A 184 47.00 -42.98 -2.72
C THR A 184 45.66 -43.07 -3.45
N ALA A 185 44.62 -43.58 -2.80
CA ALA A 185 43.28 -43.46 -3.33
C ALA A 185 42.64 -42.18 -2.76
N VAL A 186 42.53 -41.19 -3.65
CA VAL A 186 41.90 -39.90 -3.38
C VAL A 186 40.40 -40.10 -3.52
N SER A 187 39.71 -40.22 -2.40
CA SER A 187 38.26 -40.07 -2.35
C SER A 187 38.01 -38.72 -1.68
N THR A 188 37.35 -37.81 -2.39
CA THR A 188 37.08 -36.45 -1.93
C THR A 188 35.62 -36.35 -1.52
N ALA A 189 35.38 -35.91 -0.29
CA ALA A 189 34.07 -35.43 0.11
C ALA A 189 34.14 -33.90 0.21
N SER A 190 33.40 -33.22 -0.65
CA SER A 190 33.22 -31.77 -0.54
C SER A 190 32.18 -31.48 0.54
N VAL A 191 32.60 -30.73 1.54
CA VAL A 191 31.73 -30.28 2.62
C VAL A 191 31.54 -28.78 2.48
N THR A 192 30.29 -28.34 2.45
CA THR A 192 29.93 -26.92 2.59
C THR A 192 29.34 -26.68 3.97
N VAL A 193 29.94 -25.76 4.73
CA VAL A 193 29.43 -25.35 6.04
C VAL A 193 28.85 -23.95 5.94
N ASN A 194 27.53 -23.86 6.01
CA ASN A 194 26.81 -22.59 5.98
C ASN A 194 26.84 -21.93 7.37
N SER A 195 26.85 -20.60 7.39
CA SER A 195 26.73 -19.84 8.64
C SER A 195 25.39 -20.11 9.31
N SER A 196 25.40 -20.17 10.64
CA SER A 196 24.17 -20.26 11.44
C SER A 196 23.82 -18.89 12.00
N LEU A 197 22.71 -18.32 11.53
CA LEU A 197 22.24 -16.99 11.91
C LEU A 197 20.80 -17.05 12.40
N ALA A 198 20.47 -16.22 13.39
CA ALA A 198 19.09 -16.14 13.90
C ALA A 198 18.20 -15.42 12.87
N ALA A 199 16.99 -15.94 12.67
CA ALA A 199 15.96 -15.24 11.90
C ALA A 199 15.43 -14.07 12.73
N SER A 200 15.07 -12.97 12.06
CA SER A 200 14.34 -11.86 12.66
C SER A 200 13.35 -11.27 11.66
N VAL A 201 12.35 -10.53 12.14
CA VAL A 201 11.36 -9.86 11.30
C VAL A 201 11.03 -8.50 11.87
N SER A 202 10.97 -7.49 11.00
CA SER A 202 10.41 -6.18 11.32
C SER A 202 9.12 -5.97 10.53
N ILE A 203 8.25 -5.11 11.05
CA ILE A 203 7.02 -4.73 10.37
C ILE A 203 6.93 -3.21 10.21
N ALA A 204 6.32 -2.76 9.13
CA ALA A 204 5.98 -1.36 8.88
C ALA A 204 4.52 -1.26 8.45
N ALA A 205 3.88 -0.13 8.74
CA ALA A 205 2.47 0.11 8.40
C ALA A 205 2.32 1.34 7.51
N VAL A 206 1.42 1.26 6.53
CA VAL A 206 1.09 2.34 5.60
C VAL A 206 -0.44 2.49 5.50
N PRO A 207 -1.01 3.67 5.80
CA PRO A 207 -0.33 4.87 6.31
C PRO A 207 0.24 4.64 7.72
N SER A 208 1.29 5.39 8.07
CA SER A 208 1.87 5.38 9.42
C SER A 208 1.25 6.45 10.31
N GLY A 209 1.29 6.23 11.63
CA GLY A 209 0.78 7.18 12.62
C GLY A 209 -0.70 6.97 12.97
N ALA A 210 -1.34 8.04 13.45
CA ALA A 210 -2.74 8.01 13.84
C ALA A 210 -3.66 8.03 12.61
N ILE A 211 -4.66 7.16 12.62
CA ILE A 211 -5.64 7.00 11.55
C ILE A 211 -7.07 7.22 12.07
N CYS A 212 -8.03 7.30 11.16
CA CYS A 212 -9.44 7.38 11.49
C CYS A 212 -10.09 5.99 11.44
N THR A 213 -11.22 5.85 12.12
CA THR A 213 -11.97 4.58 12.12
C THR A 213 -12.40 4.22 10.70
N GLY A 214 -12.14 2.99 10.27
CA GLY A 214 -12.45 2.52 8.91
C GLY A 214 -11.32 2.75 7.89
N THR A 215 -10.25 3.49 8.22
CA THR A 215 -9.12 3.68 7.31
C THR A 215 -8.43 2.34 7.02
N SER A 216 -8.22 2.04 5.73
CA SER A 216 -7.47 0.86 5.30
C SER A 216 -5.98 1.06 5.57
N ILE A 217 -5.38 0.15 6.32
CA ILE A 217 -3.95 0.13 6.65
C ILE A 217 -3.34 -1.19 6.20
N THR A 218 -2.17 -1.13 5.56
CA THR A 218 -1.39 -2.29 5.13
C THR A 218 -0.12 -2.40 5.95
N PHE A 219 0.10 -3.56 6.54
CA PHE A 219 1.32 -3.94 7.21
C PHE A 219 2.18 -4.79 6.28
N THR A 220 3.49 -4.55 6.28
CA THR A 220 4.47 -5.32 5.50
C THR A 220 5.52 -5.88 6.44
N ALA A 221 5.77 -7.19 6.35
CA ALA A 221 6.82 -7.87 7.09
C ALA A 221 8.10 -7.96 6.25
N THR A 222 9.23 -7.58 6.87
CA THR A 222 10.56 -7.64 6.26
C THR A 222 11.44 -8.61 7.05
N PRO A 223 11.66 -9.84 6.53
CA PRO A 223 12.48 -10.83 7.22
C PRO A 223 13.98 -10.55 7.05
N THR A 224 14.77 -10.92 8.07
CA THR A 224 16.23 -11.11 7.99
C THR A 224 16.55 -12.56 8.29
N ASN A 225 17.39 -13.20 7.48
CA ASN A 225 17.68 -14.65 7.55
C ASN A 225 16.44 -15.56 7.46
N GLY A 226 15.37 -15.12 6.79
CA GLY A 226 14.11 -15.85 6.64
C GLY A 226 14.14 -17.02 5.64
N GLY A 227 15.22 -17.17 4.89
CA GLY A 227 15.30 -18.16 3.80
C GLY A 227 14.59 -17.69 2.53
N THR A 228 14.43 -18.60 1.57
CA THR A 228 13.85 -18.32 0.25
C THR A 228 12.32 -18.38 0.22
N THR A 229 11.71 -19.13 1.15
CA THR A 229 10.26 -19.36 1.23
C THR A 229 9.76 -19.28 2.69
N PRO A 230 10.02 -18.18 3.42
CA PRO A 230 9.50 -18.02 4.76
C PRO A 230 7.97 -18.04 4.78
N SER A 231 7.40 -18.50 5.90
CA SER A 231 5.98 -18.36 6.18
C SER A 231 5.73 -17.33 7.27
N TYR A 232 4.55 -16.70 7.22
CA TYR A 232 4.16 -15.63 8.13
C TYR A 232 2.87 -16.00 8.84
N GLN A 233 2.66 -15.40 10.01
CA GLN A 233 1.37 -15.41 10.70
C GLN A 233 1.19 -14.07 11.41
N TRP A 234 0.22 -13.28 10.96
CA TRP A 234 -0.12 -12.02 11.60
C TRP A 234 -0.92 -12.24 12.87
N LYS A 235 -0.70 -11.37 13.86
CA LYS A 235 -1.35 -11.42 15.18
C LYS A 235 -1.87 -10.06 15.58
N LYS A 236 -3.04 -10.05 16.23
CA LYS A 236 -3.59 -8.91 16.95
C LYS A 236 -3.54 -9.22 18.45
N GLY A 237 -2.72 -8.48 19.19
CA GLY A 237 -2.35 -8.83 20.55
C GLY A 237 -1.74 -10.23 20.62
N ALA A 238 -2.27 -11.09 21.49
CA ALA A 238 -1.81 -12.47 21.63
C ALA A 238 -2.42 -13.45 20.61
N THR A 239 -3.44 -13.04 19.84
CA THR A 239 -4.28 -13.92 19.01
C THR A 239 -3.86 -13.89 17.55
N ASN A 240 -3.85 -15.05 16.89
CA ASN A 240 -3.62 -15.14 15.45
C ASN A 240 -4.80 -14.57 14.67
N ILE A 241 -4.52 -13.81 13.62
CA ILE A 241 -5.54 -13.37 12.66
C ILE A 241 -5.72 -14.49 11.65
N SER A 242 -6.91 -15.09 11.63
CA SER A 242 -7.18 -16.31 10.86
C SER A 242 -6.96 -16.10 9.37
N GLY A 243 -6.14 -16.95 8.73
CA GLY A 243 -5.86 -16.92 7.30
C GLY A 243 -4.81 -15.90 6.85
N GLU A 244 -4.34 -15.02 7.74
CA GLU A 244 -3.38 -13.97 7.39
C GLU A 244 -1.94 -14.48 7.47
N THR A 245 -1.50 -15.16 6.42
CA THR A 245 -0.18 -15.82 6.33
C THR A 245 0.75 -15.26 5.25
N ASN A 246 0.35 -14.18 4.58
CA ASN A 246 1.16 -13.51 3.57
C ASN A 246 2.22 -12.58 4.20
N SER A 247 3.20 -12.15 3.41
CA SER A 247 4.19 -11.13 3.83
C SER A 247 3.57 -9.75 4.09
N THR A 248 2.30 -9.55 3.71
CA THR A 248 1.51 -8.36 3.99
C THR A 248 0.17 -8.72 4.64
N TYR A 249 -0.38 -7.78 5.42
CA TYR A 249 -1.71 -7.87 6.04
C TYR A 249 -2.42 -6.53 5.88
N THR A 250 -3.68 -6.51 5.43
CA THR A 250 -4.47 -5.28 5.29
C THR A 250 -5.73 -5.34 6.12
N SER A 251 -6.08 -4.25 6.78
CA SER A 251 -7.27 -4.17 7.64
C SER A 251 -7.92 -2.79 7.59
N THR A 252 -9.24 -2.78 7.75
CA THR A 252 -10.07 -1.57 7.91
C THR A 252 -10.78 -1.54 9.27
N THR A 253 -10.62 -2.58 10.09
CA THR A 253 -11.44 -2.82 11.30
C THR A 253 -10.63 -2.77 12.59
N LEU A 254 -9.41 -2.21 12.56
CA LEU A 254 -8.60 -2.05 13.77
C LEU A 254 -9.21 -1.02 14.71
N ALA A 255 -9.14 -1.31 16.01
CA ALA A 255 -9.57 -0.43 17.08
C ALA A 255 -8.37 0.31 17.68
N ASN A 256 -8.66 1.39 18.41
CA ASN A 256 -7.63 2.12 19.14
C ASN A 256 -6.93 1.19 20.14
N SER A 257 -5.60 1.31 20.25
CA SER A 257 -4.75 0.47 21.10
C SER A 257 -4.63 -1.00 20.68
N ASP A 258 -5.16 -1.40 19.52
CA ASP A 258 -4.81 -2.70 18.94
C ASP A 258 -3.29 -2.75 18.69
N VAL A 259 -2.68 -3.90 18.93
CA VAL A 259 -1.24 -4.13 18.68
C VAL A 259 -1.08 -5.20 17.62
N ILE A 260 -0.44 -4.86 16.50
CA ILE A 260 -0.16 -5.80 15.41
C ILE A 260 1.28 -6.30 15.51
N THR A 261 1.45 -7.63 15.45
CA THR A 261 2.75 -8.31 15.35
C THR A 261 2.71 -9.33 14.23
N CYS A 262 3.88 -9.72 13.73
CA CYS A 262 4.03 -10.81 12.76
C CYS A 262 5.00 -11.86 13.30
N VAL A 263 4.60 -13.13 13.20
CA VAL A 263 5.47 -14.27 13.45
C VAL A 263 6.02 -14.74 12.12
N LEU A 264 7.35 -14.72 11.99
CA LEU A 264 8.08 -15.29 10.87
C LEU A 264 8.51 -16.72 11.22
N THR A 265 8.28 -17.67 10.32
CA THR A 265 8.95 -18.98 10.33
C THR A 265 9.90 -19.07 9.14
N SER A 266 11.20 -19.11 9.42
CA SER A 266 12.28 -19.17 8.44
C SER A 266 12.29 -20.51 7.71
N SER A 267 12.52 -20.46 6.40
CA SER A 267 12.80 -21.63 5.57
C SER A 267 14.30 -21.90 5.41
N ASN A 268 15.17 -21.15 6.09
CA ASN A 268 16.61 -21.33 6.02
C ASN A 268 17.03 -22.54 6.87
N ALA A 269 17.63 -23.55 6.23
CA ALA A 269 18.07 -24.78 6.87
C ALA A 269 19.09 -24.56 8.01
N CYS A 270 19.83 -23.45 7.98
CA CYS A 270 20.82 -23.11 9.00
C CYS A 270 20.38 -21.98 9.94
N ALA A 271 19.10 -21.62 9.95
CA ALA A 271 18.60 -20.68 10.95
C ALA A 271 18.78 -21.25 12.36
N SER A 272 19.52 -20.54 13.22
CA SER A 272 19.69 -20.95 14.61
C SER A 272 18.40 -20.83 15.42
N SER A 273 17.48 -19.95 14.99
CA SER A 273 16.10 -19.86 15.45
C SER A 273 15.16 -19.84 14.25
N LEU A 274 14.29 -20.86 14.15
CA LEU A 274 13.34 -20.95 13.05
C LEU A 274 12.21 -19.92 13.16
N GLN A 275 11.81 -19.57 14.37
CA GLN A 275 10.74 -18.58 14.61
C GLN A 275 11.29 -17.27 15.15
N ALA A 276 10.73 -16.17 14.66
CA ALA A 276 10.95 -14.83 15.16
C ALA A 276 9.64 -14.05 15.22
N ILE A 277 9.51 -13.17 16.20
CA ILE A 277 8.33 -12.30 16.36
C ILE A 277 8.79 -10.86 16.22
N SER A 278 8.06 -10.07 15.43
CA SER A 278 8.36 -8.65 15.26
C SER A 278 8.10 -7.85 16.53
N SER A 279 8.66 -6.64 16.61
CA SER A 279 8.11 -5.63 17.51
C SER A 279 6.65 -5.32 17.15
N GLY A 280 5.86 -4.93 18.15
CA GLY A 280 4.46 -4.59 17.97
C GLY A 280 4.28 -3.16 17.47
N ILE A 281 3.40 -2.96 16.49
CA ILE A 281 2.89 -1.64 16.12
C ILE A 281 1.59 -1.42 16.91
N SER A 282 1.60 -0.43 17.81
CA SER A 282 0.41 -0.01 18.56
C SER A 282 -0.38 1.00 17.73
N MET A 283 -1.67 0.73 17.54
CA MET A 283 -2.54 1.55 16.71
C MET A 283 -3.13 2.72 17.49
N THR A 284 -3.10 3.89 16.88
CA THR A 284 -3.90 5.06 17.31
C THR A 284 -5.02 5.24 16.31
N VAL A 285 -6.25 4.83 16.67
CA VAL A 285 -7.42 4.92 15.80
C VAL A 285 -8.40 5.90 16.41
N ASN A 286 -8.54 7.05 15.75
CA ASN A 286 -9.43 8.12 16.19
C ASN A 286 -10.87 7.84 15.73
N PRO A 287 -11.88 8.06 16.59
CA PRO A 287 -13.27 7.93 16.19
C PRO A 287 -13.63 9.02 15.17
N ASN A 288 -14.46 8.63 14.20
CA ASN A 288 -15.05 9.60 13.29
C ASN A 288 -16.06 10.48 14.05
N PRO A 289 -16.20 11.77 13.71
CA PRO A 289 -17.23 12.61 14.32
C PRO A 289 -18.64 12.11 13.99
N THR A 290 -19.63 12.50 14.79
CA THR A 290 -21.03 12.32 14.41
C THR A 290 -21.43 13.47 13.48
N ALA A 291 -21.81 13.14 12.25
CA ALA A 291 -22.38 14.10 11.30
C ALA A 291 -23.90 14.14 11.43
N SER A 292 -24.47 15.33 11.35
CA SER A 292 -25.92 15.56 11.29
C SER A 292 -26.21 16.69 10.30
N ALA A 293 -27.33 16.59 9.59
CA ALA A 293 -27.78 17.57 8.62
C ALA A 293 -29.30 17.71 8.73
N SER A 294 -29.78 18.94 8.85
CA SER A 294 -31.21 19.26 8.82
C SER A 294 -31.44 20.62 8.18
N ASN A 295 -32.70 20.92 7.87
CA ASN A 295 -33.11 22.23 7.38
C ASN A 295 -34.48 22.60 7.94
N ASN A 296 -34.87 23.87 7.81
CA ASN A 296 -36.15 24.39 8.29
C ASN A 296 -37.32 24.20 7.30
N GLY A 297 -37.16 23.36 6.28
CA GLY A 297 -38.15 23.16 5.23
C GLY A 297 -39.37 22.34 5.64
N PRO A 298 -40.43 22.35 4.80
CA PRO A 298 -40.52 23.03 3.50
C PRO A 298 -40.60 24.56 3.65
N VAL A 299 -39.83 25.29 2.83
CA VAL A 299 -39.84 26.77 2.81
C VAL A 299 -40.54 27.28 1.54
N THR A 300 -41.12 28.48 1.62
CA THR A 300 -41.64 29.16 0.42
C THR A 300 -40.52 29.95 -0.26
N GLU A 301 -40.59 30.10 -1.59
CA GLU A 301 -39.65 30.96 -2.32
C GLU A 301 -39.65 32.39 -1.75
N GLY A 302 -38.45 32.96 -1.63
CA GLY A 302 -38.20 34.23 -0.97
C GLY A 302 -38.14 34.17 0.56
N GLY A 303 -38.58 33.06 1.17
CA GLY A 303 -38.41 32.80 2.59
C GLY A 303 -36.95 32.57 2.99
N THR A 304 -36.70 32.52 4.30
CA THR A 304 -35.37 32.20 4.85
C THR A 304 -35.18 30.68 4.88
N LEU A 305 -34.20 30.17 4.14
CA LEU A 305 -33.73 28.79 4.24
C LEU A 305 -32.54 28.74 5.21
N THR A 306 -32.63 27.89 6.23
CA THR A 306 -31.53 27.65 7.17
C THR A 306 -31.14 26.18 7.08
N LEU A 307 -29.87 25.92 6.78
CA LEU A 307 -29.27 24.61 6.96
C LEU A 307 -28.67 24.53 8.36
N THR A 308 -28.72 23.36 8.98
CA THR A 308 -28.13 23.13 10.31
C THR A 308 -27.29 21.87 10.24
N GLY A 309 -26.03 22.00 10.66
CA GLY A 309 -25.02 20.96 10.46
C GLY A 309 -24.23 20.64 11.73
N GLY A 310 -24.01 19.34 11.95
CA GLY A 310 -23.11 18.83 12.99
C GLY A 310 -23.60 19.01 14.44
N ASN A 311 -22.91 18.32 15.34
CA ASN A 311 -23.12 18.34 16.78
C ASN A 311 -21.78 18.07 17.50
N GLY A 312 -21.50 18.78 18.59
CA GLY A 312 -20.29 18.57 19.41
C GLY A 312 -19.06 19.38 18.98
N SER A 313 -17.87 18.94 19.42
CA SER A 313 -16.58 19.61 19.20
C SER A 313 -16.00 19.32 17.82
N LEU A 314 -16.45 20.07 16.81
CA LEU A 314 -15.98 20.00 15.43
C LEU A 314 -15.06 21.19 15.12
N THR A 315 -14.13 21.01 14.19
CA THR A 315 -13.15 22.04 13.79
C THR A 315 -13.45 22.66 12.44
N SER A 316 -14.16 21.96 11.55
CA SER A 316 -14.58 22.51 10.25
C SER A 316 -15.88 21.91 9.74
N TYR A 317 -16.54 22.68 8.88
CA TYR A 317 -17.79 22.35 8.20
C TYR A 317 -17.61 22.61 6.70
N SER A 318 -18.18 21.76 5.85
CA SER A 318 -18.20 21.95 4.40
C SER A 318 -19.52 21.44 3.83
N TRP A 319 -20.41 22.36 3.50
CA TRP A 319 -21.66 22.10 2.81
C TRP A 319 -21.45 22.05 1.30
N SER A 320 -22.20 21.17 0.65
CA SER A 320 -22.36 21.08 -0.80
C SER A 320 -23.85 20.90 -1.12
N GLY A 321 -24.30 21.39 -2.27
CA GLY A 321 -25.71 21.29 -2.66
C GLY A 321 -25.97 21.63 -4.13
N PRO A 322 -27.25 21.78 -4.51
CA PRO A 322 -27.67 22.17 -5.87
C PRO A 322 -27.01 23.48 -6.33
N ASN A 323 -26.92 23.67 -7.65
CA ASN A 323 -26.33 24.86 -8.30
C ASN A 323 -24.92 25.20 -7.81
N SER A 324 -24.10 24.17 -7.59
CA SER A 324 -22.72 24.32 -7.11
C SER A 324 -22.62 25.06 -5.77
N TYR A 325 -23.68 25.02 -4.95
CA TYR A 325 -23.69 25.63 -3.63
C TYR A 325 -22.56 25.05 -2.77
N SER A 326 -21.83 25.94 -2.09
CA SER A 326 -20.88 25.55 -1.05
C SER A 326 -20.87 26.56 0.11
N SER A 327 -20.60 26.07 1.31
CA SER A 327 -20.42 26.92 2.49
C SER A 327 -19.56 26.24 3.55
N ASN A 328 -18.76 27.03 4.26
CA ASN A 328 -17.99 26.56 5.42
C ASN A 328 -18.63 26.97 6.76
N SER A 329 -19.80 27.61 6.72
CA SER A 329 -20.56 27.91 7.94
C SER A 329 -21.22 26.63 8.45
N GLN A 330 -21.27 26.45 9.77
CA GLN A 330 -22.03 25.36 10.38
C GLN A 330 -23.51 25.44 10.01
N SER A 331 -24.08 26.64 10.14
CA SER A 331 -25.50 26.90 9.91
C SER A 331 -25.65 28.09 8.94
N PRO A 332 -25.48 27.89 7.63
CA PRO A 332 -25.68 28.94 6.65
C PRO A 332 -27.16 29.30 6.52
N VAL A 333 -27.41 30.60 6.35
CA VAL A 333 -28.74 31.17 6.12
C VAL A 333 -28.78 31.71 4.70
N LEU A 334 -29.80 31.31 3.95
CA LEU A 334 -29.97 31.57 2.52
C LEU A 334 -31.36 32.14 2.24
N CYS A 335 -31.44 32.81 1.09
CA CYS A 335 -32.69 33.19 0.46
C CYS A 335 -33.23 32.03 -0.36
N ALA A 336 -34.36 31.45 0.03
CA ALA A 336 -34.91 30.29 -0.66
C ALA A 336 -35.34 30.65 -2.08
N THR A 337 -34.92 29.85 -3.06
CA THR A 337 -35.48 29.88 -4.44
C THR A 337 -35.88 28.47 -4.84
N THR A 338 -36.79 28.31 -5.78
CA THR A 338 -37.17 26.96 -6.23
C THR A 338 -35.99 26.18 -6.82
N ALA A 339 -35.00 26.88 -7.36
CA ALA A 339 -33.76 26.28 -7.86
C ALA A 339 -32.87 25.69 -6.74
N MET A 340 -33.03 26.12 -5.48
CA MET A 340 -32.30 25.57 -4.34
C MET A 340 -32.88 24.26 -3.81
N ALA A 341 -34.03 23.80 -4.32
CA ALA A 341 -34.57 22.50 -3.92
C ALA A 341 -33.62 21.36 -4.31
N GLY A 342 -33.44 20.40 -3.41
CA GLY A 342 -32.58 19.24 -3.63
C GLY A 342 -31.80 18.81 -2.39
N THR A 343 -30.83 17.93 -2.60
CA THR A 343 -30.04 17.34 -1.52
C THR A 343 -28.85 18.22 -1.17
N TYR A 344 -28.74 18.59 0.10
CA TYR A 344 -27.57 19.23 0.67
C TYR A 344 -26.80 18.22 1.51
N THR A 345 -25.48 18.17 1.33
CA THR A 345 -24.58 17.27 2.05
C THR A 345 -23.55 18.11 2.80
N ILE A 346 -23.42 17.86 4.10
CA ILE A 346 -22.35 18.41 4.93
C ILE A 346 -21.28 17.36 5.17
N THR A 347 -20.03 17.77 5.08
CA THR A 347 -18.87 17.05 5.61
C THR A 347 -18.32 17.83 6.80
N VAL A 348 -18.18 17.15 7.94
CA VAL A 348 -17.64 17.73 9.18
C VAL A 348 -16.31 17.08 9.53
N THR A 349 -15.41 17.85 10.15
CA THR A 349 -14.10 17.38 10.61
C THR A 349 -13.92 17.64 12.11
N ASN A 350 -13.31 16.72 12.83
CA ASN A 350 -12.95 16.89 14.24
C ASN A 350 -11.48 17.33 14.43
N SER A 351 -11.06 17.51 15.69
CA SER A 351 -9.68 17.91 16.04
C SER A 351 -8.61 16.89 15.64
N ASN A 352 -8.98 15.63 15.43
CA ASN A 352 -8.09 14.56 14.99
C ASN A 352 -8.01 14.44 13.46
N GLY A 353 -8.66 15.34 12.72
CA GLY A 353 -8.70 15.32 11.26
C GLY A 353 -9.64 14.27 10.66
N CYS A 354 -10.44 13.58 11.50
CA CYS A 354 -11.40 12.58 11.01
C CYS A 354 -12.68 13.24 10.52
N THR A 355 -13.21 12.70 9.43
CA THR A 355 -14.36 13.26 8.73
C THR A 355 -15.59 12.36 8.78
N SER A 356 -16.76 12.96 8.66
CA SER A 356 -18.02 12.25 8.42
C SER A 356 -18.98 13.14 7.67
N SER A 357 -19.94 12.54 6.97
CA SER A 357 -20.92 13.27 6.16
C SER A 357 -22.35 12.89 6.49
N ALA A 358 -23.26 13.85 6.34
CA ALA A 358 -24.70 13.68 6.46
C ALA A 358 -25.41 14.52 5.41
N SER A 359 -26.65 14.17 5.08
CA SER A 359 -27.43 14.89 4.06
C SER A 359 -28.83 15.21 4.54
N THR A 360 -29.39 16.29 3.99
CA THR A 360 -30.78 16.69 4.17
C THR A 360 -31.37 17.11 2.83
N ILE A 361 -32.67 16.89 2.64
CA ILE A 361 -33.39 17.32 1.44
C ILE A 361 -34.09 18.65 1.74
N VAL A 362 -33.82 19.66 0.93
CA VAL A 362 -34.49 20.96 0.96
C VAL A 362 -35.63 20.95 -0.04
N THR A 363 -36.80 21.38 0.42
CA THR A 363 -37.98 21.59 -0.42
C THR A 363 -38.35 23.06 -0.40
N VAL A 364 -38.42 23.67 -1.59
CA VAL A 364 -38.85 25.05 -1.77
C VAL A 364 -40.09 25.07 -2.66
N ASN A 365 -41.17 25.67 -2.17
CA ASN A 365 -42.45 25.74 -2.88
C ASN A 365 -42.76 27.17 -3.30
N PHE A 366 -43.26 27.35 -4.51
CA PHE A 366 -43.81 28.62 -4.99
C PHE A 366 -44.98 28.38 -5.94
N THR A 367 -45.96 29.27 -5.91
CA THR A 367 -47.10 29.24 -6.83
C THR A 367 -47.43 30.68 -7.21
N CYS A 368 -47.47 30.96 -8.51
CA CYS A 368 -47.81 32.29 -8.99
C CYS A 368 -49.23 32.68 -8.54
N GLY A 369 -49.43 33.95 -8.15
CA GLY A 369 -50.63 34.42 -7.46
C GLY A 369 -50.43 34.57 -5.96
N ASN A 370 -49.46 33.86 -5.36
CA ASN A 370 -49.09 34.05 -3.97
C ASN A 370 -48.13 35.24 -3.78
N THR A 371 -47.91 35.61 -2.53
CA THR A 371 -46.96 36.67 -2.17
C THR A 371 -45.54 36.13 -2.12
N LEU A 372 -44.62 36.79 -2.81
CA LEU A 372 -43.18 36.60 -2.71
C LEU A 372 -42.63 37.48 -1.58
N THR A 373 -41.80 36.92 -0.69
CA THR A 373 -41.07 37.71 0.30
C THR A 373 -39.63 37.89 -0.18
N ASP A 374 -39.12 39.11 -0.27
CA ASP A 374 -37.72 39.35 -0.57
C ASP A 374 -36.89 39.22 0.72
N CYS A 375 -36.24 38.08 0.88
CA CYS A 375 -35.34 37.80 2.01
C CYS A 375 -34.24 38.86 2.25
N ARG A 376 -33.91 39.69 1.26
CA ARG A 376 -32.83 40.69 1.36
C ARG A 376 -33.23 41.86 2.26
N ASP A 377 -34.52 42.19 2.31
CA ASP A 377 -35.07 43.30 3.09
C ASP A 377 -36.40 42.99 3.81
N GLY A 378 -36.91 41.77 3.69
CA GLY A 378 -38.16 41.29 4.28
C GLY A 378 -39.43 41.82 3.60
N LYS A 379 -39.33 42.55 2.48
CA LYS A 379 -40.52 43.12 1.82
C LYS A 379 -41.31 42.06 1.07
N THR A 380 -42.62 42.20 1.07
CA THR A 380 -43.53 41.28 0.41
C THR A 380 -44.12 41.89 -0.86
N TYR A 381 -44.15 41.11 -1.94
CA TYR A 381 -44.69 41.49 -3.24
C TYR A 381 -45.72 40.46 -3.69
N THR A 382 -46.97 40.86 -3.92
CA THR A 382 -47.96 39.98 -4.56
C THR A 382 -47.53 39.65 -5.99
N THR A 383 -47.90 38.48 -6.50
CA THR A 383 -47.59 38.05 -7.87
C THR A 383 -48.86 37.75 -8.66
N VAL A 384 -48.76 37.75 -9.99
CA VAL A 384 -49.89 37.51 -10.90
C VAL A 384 -49.41 36.70 -12.10
N SER A 385 -50.22 35.73 -12.51
CA SER A 385 -49.99 34.97 -13.74
C SER A 385 -50.62 35.72 -14.92
N ILE A 386 -49.84 35.99 -15.95
CA ILE A 386 -50.31 36.63 -17.19
C ILE A 386 -49.81 35.78 -18.35
N GLY A 387 -50.75 35.08 -19.00
CA GLY A 387 -50.40 33.94 -19.85
C GLY A 387 -49.59 32.91 -19.06
N ASP A 388 -48.46 32.49 -19.63
CA ASP A 388 -47.55 31.51 -19.04
C ASP A 388 -46.46 32.15 -18.16
N GLN A 389 -46.48 33.48 -17.99
CA GLN A 389 -45.48 34.22 -17.24
C GLN A 389 -45.97 34.56 -15.83
N CYS A 390 -45.07 34.50 -14.85
CA CYS A 390 -45.35 34.95 -13.49
C CYS A 390 -44.68 36.30 -13.21
N TRP A 391 -45.50 37.31 -12.93
CA TRP A 391 -45.08 38.68 -12.73
C TRP A 391 -45.25 39.12 -11.29
N MET A 392 -44.35 39.97 -10.79
CA MET A 392 -44.66 40.79 -9.61
C MET A 392 -45.85 41.69 -9.96
N ALA A 393 -46.86 41.73 -9.10
CA ALA A 393 -48.00 42.65 -9.22
C ALA A 393 -47.75 43.99 -8.49
N GLN A 394 -46.62 44.14 -7.82
CA GLN A 394 -46.20 45.37 -7.13
C GLN A 394 -44.81 45.80 -7.58
N ASN A 395 -44.57 47.11 -7.62
CA ASN A 395 -43.27 47.67 -7.99
C ASN A 395 -42.24 47.33 -6.91
N LEU A 396 -41.02 46.97 -7.34
CA LEU A 396 -39.91 46.69 -6.45
C LEU A 396 -39.62 47.91 -5.55
N ASN A 397 -39.35 47.68 -4.27
CA ASN A 397 -39.07 48.73 -3.29
C ASN A 397 -37.78 48.43 -2.50
N TYR A 398 -36.80 47.83 -3.17
CA TYR A 398 -35.50 47.46 -2.63
C TYR A 398 -34.54 48.66 -2.54
N GLY A 399 -33.70 48.71 -1.51
CA GLY A 399 -32.71 49.79 -1.29
C GLY A 399 -33.17 50.93 -0.36
N ASN A 400 -32.28 51.88 -0.08
CA ASN A 400 -32.51 53.03 0.79
C ASN A 400 -32.94 54.27 -0.01
N GLN A 401 -33.87 55.06 0.52
CA GLN A 401 -34.28 56.29 -0.16
C GLN A 401 -33.17 57.34 -0.16
N VAL A 402 -33.00 58.02 -1.30
CA VAL A 402 -32.28 59.31 -1.42
C VAL A 402 -33.18 60.39 -2.01
N ILE A 403 -32.77 61.65 -1.85
CA ILE A 403 -33.50 62.78 -2.46
C ILE A 403 -33.32 62.79 -3.98
N ILE A 404 -34.37 63.18 -4.70
CA ILE A 404 -34.34 63.42 -6.15
C ILE A 404 -33.22 64.43 -6.44
N ASN A 405 -32.45 64.20 -7.50
CA ASN A 405 -31.17 64.87 -7.86
C ASN A 405 -29.89 64.30 -7.22
N THR A 406 -30.01 63.35 -6.30
CA THR A 406 -28.83 62.56 -5.90
C THR A 406 -28.57 61.50 -6.96
N SER A 407 -27.39 61.53 -7.59
CA SER A 407 -26.96 60.45 -8.48
C SER A 407 -26.90 59.13 -7.70
N ILE A 408 -27.67 58.13 -8.14
CA ILE A 408 -27.64 56.80 -7.53
C ILE A 408 -26.55 55.97 -8.19
N THR A 409 -25.77 55.24 -7.39
CA THR A 409 -24.67 54.40 -7.89
C THR A 409 -24.82 52.97 -7.37
N GLN A 410 -24.30 51.99 -8.12
CA GLN A 410 -24.44 50.57 -7.79
C GLN A 410 -23.91 50.17 -6.40
N THR A 411 -22.98 50.94 -5.82
CA THR A 411 -22.32 50.61 -4.56
C THR A 411 -23.10 50.99 -3.31
N THR A 412 -24.20 51.74 -3.42
CA THR A 412 -24.86 52.38 -2.25
C THR A 412 -26.27 51.85 -1.95
N ASN A 413 -26.79 50.94 -2.78
CA ASN A 413 -28.12 50.33 -2.65
C ASN A 413 -29.25 51.36 -2.45
N GLN A 414 -29.43 52.27 -3.42
CA GLN A 414 -30.29 53.47 -3.30
C GLN A 414 -31.50 53.45 -4.23
N LYS A 415 -32.54 54.19 -3.88
CA LYS A 415 -33.74 54.42 -4.72
C LYS A 415 -34.25 55.85 -4.56
N TRP A 416 -34.99 56.32 -5.54
CA TRP A 416 -35.84 57.50 -5.37
C TRP A 416 -37.24 57.08 -4.95
N CYS A 417 -37.82 57.89 -4.07
CA CYS A 417 -39.22 57.77 -3.71
C CYS A 417 -39.99 58.94 -4.29
N TYR A 418 -41.23 58.66 -4.67
CA TYR A 418 -42.18 59.66 -5.10
C TYR A 418 -42.29 60.80 -4.06
N ASP A 419 -42.21 62.06 -4.51
CA ASP A 419 -42.18 63.29 -3.69
C ASP A 419 -41.11 63.30 -2.58
N ASP A 420 -40.00 62.58 -2.75
CA ASP A 420 -39.00 62.37 -1.69
C ASP A 420 -39.63 61.86 -0.38
N ASN A 421 -40.69 61.05 -0.48
CA ASN A 421 -41.44 60.54 0.66
C ASN A 421 -41.40 59.00 0.73
N ALA A 422 -40.78 58.48 1.79
CA ALA A 422 -40.65 57.04 2.02
C ALA A 422 -41.99 56.30 2.04
N SER A 423 -43.05 56.93 2.55
CA SER A 423 -44.39 56.33 2.60
C SER A 423 -44.96 56.10 1.21
N LYS A 424 -44.57 56.93 0.25
CA LYS A 424 -45.01 56.82 -1.14
C LYS A 424 -44.30 55.68 -1.86
N CYS A 425 -43.05 55.39 -1.51
CA CYS A 425 -42.36 54.17 -1.94
C CYS A 425 -43.05 52.87 -1.47
N ILE A 426 -43.77 52.90 -0.33
CA ILE A 426 -44.55 51.74 0.12
C ILE A 426 -45.71 51.46 -0.85
N THR A 427 -46.31 52.51 -1.41
CA THR A 427 -47.47 52.40 -2.31
C THR A 427 -47.05 52.20 -3.78
N TYR A 428 -46.09 52.98 -4.26
CA TYR A 428 -45.71 53.06 -5.67
C TYR A 428 -44.41 52.34 -6.02
N GLY A 429 -43.71 51.78 -5.03
CA GLY A 429 -42.37 51.23 -5.21
C GLY A 429 -41.27 52.29 -5.33
N GLY A 430 -40.05 51.82 -5.52
CA GLY A 430 -38.88 52.67 -5.79
C GLY A 430 -38.74 52.98 -7.26
N MET A 431 -38.17 54.16 -7.55
CA MET A 431 -37.68 54.51 -8.88
C MET A 431 -36.16 54.37 -8.92
N TYR A 432 -35.67 53.80 -10.01
CA TYR A 432 -34.28 53.42 -10.18
C TYR A 432 -33.75 53.96 -11.50
N GLN A 433 -32.47 54.32 -11.54
CA GLN A 433 -31.74 54.52 -12.79
C GLN A 433 -31.51 53.18 -13.47
N TRP A 434 -31.48 53.18 -14.81
CA TRP A 434 -31.45 51.94 -15.58
C TRP A 434 -30.21 51.09 -15.28
N SER A 435 -29.02 51.68 -15.31
CA SER A 435 -27.74 51.00 -15.04
C SER A 435 -27.66 50.40 -13.64
N TYR A 436 -28.36 50.99 -12.68
CA TYR A 436 -28.50 50.43 -11.34
C TYR A 436 -29.53 49.30 -11.29
N ALA A 437 -30.68 49.48 -11.95
CA ALA A 437 -31.72 48.46 -12.05
C ALA A 437 -31.15 47.17 -12.65
N THR A 438 -30.47 47.25 -13.78
CA THR A 438 -29.97 46.10 -14.54
C THR A 438 -28.61 45.61 -14.06
N GLY A 439 -27.82 46.47 -13.41
CA GLY A 439 -26.41 46.19 -13.10
C GLY A 439 -25.48 46.35 -14.31
N GLN A 440 -25.97 46.85 -15.44
CA GLN A 440 -25.21 47.05 -16.68
C GLN A 440 -24.68 48.49 -16.76
N ALA A 441 -23.51 48.68 -17.36
CA ALA A 441 -22.92 50.01 -17.51
C ALA A 441 -23.63 50.80 -18.62
N SER A 442 -23.82 52.11 -18.42
CA SER A 442 -24.45 52.99 -19.40
C SER A 442 -23.65 53.08 -20.70
N GLY A 443 -24.33 53.00 -21.84
CA GLY A 443 -23.68 53.02 -23.17
C GLY A 443 -22.65 51.91 -23.39
N SER A 444 -22.73 50.81 -22.63
CA SER A 444 -21.79 49.68 -22.74
C SER A 444 -21.97 48.85 -24.00
N GLY A 445 -22.95 49.20 -24.86
CA GLY A 445 -23.41 48.28 -25.87
C GLY A 445 -23.94 47.03 -25.18
N GLY A 446 -24.73 47.20 -24.11
CA GLY A 446 -25.64 46.17 -23.67
C GLY A 446 -26.52 45.71 -24.83
N VAL A 447 -27.35 44.72 -24.54
CA VAL A 447 -28.01 43.91 -25.56
C VAL A 447 -28.76 44.77 -26.60
N SER A 448 -28.15 44.96 -27.78
CA SER A 448 -28.68 45.77 -28.88
C SER A 448 -30.00 45.18 -29.38
N CYS A 449 -31.09 45.88 -29.12
CA CYS A 449 -32.43 45.49 -29.53
C CYS A 449 -32.84 46.21 -30.83
N ASN A 450 -32.02 46.13 -31.88
CA ASN A 450 -32.41 46.59 -33.21
C ASN A 450 -31.95 45.62 -34.33
N PRO A 451 -32.83 44.78 -34.90
CA PRO A 451 -34.24 44.55 -34.55
C PRO A 451 -34.39 43.51 -33.42
N CYS A 452 -35.38 43.69 -32.55
CA CYS A 452 -35.80 42.74 -31.50
C CYS A 452 -36.39 41.45 -32.10
N GLY A 453 -35.56 40.66 -32.80
CA GLY A 453 -35.87 39.30 -33.26
C GLY A 453 -35.37 38.25 -32.27
N PRO A 454 -35.79 36.97 -32.41
CA PRO A 454 -35.53 35.90 -31.46
C PRO A 454 -34.12 35.33 -31.67
N THR A 455 -33.08 36.17 -31.63
CA THR A 455 -31.71 35.67 -31.63
C THR A 455 -31.31 35.34 -30.20
N THR A 456 -30.96 34.08 -30.01
CA THR A 456 -30.50 33.45 -28.77
C THR A 456 -29.46 34.32 -28.04
N GLY A 457 -29.83 34.87 -26.89
CA GLY A 457 -28.96 35.73 -26.07
C GLY A 457 -29.67 36.84 -25.28
N HIS A 458 -30.94 37.13 -25.60
CA HIS A 458 -31.64 38.33 -25.12
C HIS A 458 -32.63 38.06 -23.97
N GLY A 459 -32.21 37.32 -22.94
CA GLY A 459 -33.02 37.08 -21.74
C GLY A 459 -32.99 38.28 -20.78
N GLY A 460 -34.00 38.42 -19.93
CA GLY A 460 -33.97 39.43 -18.88
C GLY A 460 -32.78 39.25 -17.92
N VAL A 461 -32.39 40.33 -17.25
CA VAL A 461 -31.23 40.34 -16.34
C VAL A 461 -31.70 40.33 -14.91
N ARG A 462 -31.05 39.56 -14.01
CA ARG A 462 -31.47 39.52 -12.59
C ARG A 462 -31.56 40.93 -12.01
N GLY A 463 -30.54 41.76 -12.25
CA GLY A 463 -30.52 43.14 -11.77
C GLY A 463 -30.85 43.24 -10.27
N LEU A 464 -31.74 44.17 -9.93
CA LEU A 464 -32.27 44.36 -8.58
C LEU A 464 -33.31 43.31 -8.16
N CYS A 465 -33.80 42.47 -9.07
CA CYS A 465 -34.80 41.46 -8.73
C CYS A 465 -34.26 40.42 -7.74
N PRO A 466 -35.14 39.82 -6.90
CA PRO A 466 -34.76 38.72 -6.03
C PRO A 466 -34.19 37.55 -6.82
N SER A 467 -33.41 36.68 -6.18
CA SER A 467 -32.93 35.47 -6.83
C SER A 467 -34.12 34.60 -7.30
N GLY A 468 -34.03 34.03 -8.50
CA GLY A 468 -35.17 33.34 -9.15
C GLY A 468 -36.12 34.26 -9.93
N TRP A 469 -35.80 35.56 -9.97
CA TRP A 469 -36.55 36.59 -10.67
C TRP A 469 -35.61 37.51 -11.42
N HIS A 470 -36.07 38.09 -12.53
CA HIS A 470 -35.29 39.02 -13.33
C HIS A 470 -36.11 40.23 -13.80
N ILE A 471 -35.38 41.28 -14.20
CA ILE A 471 -35.95 42.43 -14.88
C ILE A 471 -36.31 42.00 -16.30
N PRO A 472 -37.59 42.11 -16.70
CA PRO A 472 -38.07 41.67 -17.99
C PRO A 472 -37.36 42.39 -19.13
N SER A 473 -37.07 41.65 -20.20
CA SER A 473 -36.72 42.19 -21.51
C SER A 473 -37.90 42.93 -22.16
N ASP A 474 -37.62 43.71 -23.21
CA ASP A 474 -38.66 44.31 -24.05
C ASP A 474 -39.59 43.24 -24.66
N LEU A 475 -39.03 42.08 -25.03
CA LEU A 475 -39.76 40.95 -25.58
C LEU A 475 -40.74 40.33 -24.58
N GLU A 476 -40.34 40.18 -23.31
CA GLU A 476 -41.22 39.62 -22.27
C GLU A 476 -42.37 40.56 -21.95
N PHE A 477 -42.12 41.88 -21.93
CA PHE A 477 -43.18 42.87 -21.85
C PHE A 477 -44.13 42.79 -23.05
N ASP A 478 -43.60 42.64 -24.26
CA ASP A 478 -44.43 42.53 -25.49
C ASP A 478 -45.32 41.29 -25.49
N GLN A 479 -44.80 40.16 -25.02
CA GLN A 479 -45.60 38.93 -24.87
C GLN A 479 -46.73 39.13 -23.86
N MET A 480 -46.45 39.74 -22.71
CA MET A 480 -47.45 40.05 -21.70
C MET A 480 -48.51 41.03 -22.23
N GLU A 481 -48.09 42.11 -22.90
CA GLU A 481 -48.99 43.11 -23.50
C GLU A 481 -49.90 42.50 -24.58
N TYR A 482 -49.34 41.61 -25.42
CA TYR A 482 -50.10 40.88 -26.42
C TYR A 482 -51.16 39.97 -25.78
N PHE A 483 -50.79 39.25 -24.72
CA PHE A 483 -51.70 38.39 -23.98
C PHE A 483 -52.85 39.21 -23.37
N ILE A 484 -52.57 40.36 -22.77
CA ILE A 484 -53.59 41.23 -22.18
C ILE A 484 -54.55 41.79 -23.26
N GLU A 485 -54.06 42.10 -24.45
CA GLU A 485 -54.91 42.62 -25.53
C GLU A 485 -55.80 41.53 -26.13
N ASN A 486 -55.21 40.38 -26.44
CA ASN A 486 -55.81 39.34 -27.28
C ASN A 486 -56.28 38.10 -26.50
N ASN A 487 -55.99 38.00 -25.20
CA ASN A 487 -56.19 36.82 -24.36
C ASN A 487 -55.61 35.54 -25.00
N SER A 488 -54.39 35.65 -25.54
CA SER A 488 -53.74 34.60 -26.33
C SER A 488 -52.24 34.55 -26.05
N SER A 489 -51.71 33.35 -25.81
CA SER A 489 -50.25 33.11 -25.70
C SER A 489 -49.58 32.91 -27.07
N SER A 490 -50.33 32.90 -28.18
CA SER A 490 -49.79 32.73 -29.54
C SER A 490 -49.21 34.04 -30.08
N TYR A 491 -48.19 34.56 -29.39
CA TYR A 491 -47.52 35.80 -29.74
C TYR A 491 -46.90 35.73 -31.14
N SER A 492 -47.09 36.80 -31.93
CA SER A 492 -46.41 36.99 -33.20
C SER A 492 -45.51 38.20 -33.12
N LEU A 493 -44.23 38.03 -33.46
CA LEU A 493 -43.21 39.08 -33.47
C LEU A 493 -43.56 40.26 -34.40
N SER A 494 -44.53 40.09 -35.30
CA SER A 494 -45.01 41.16 -36.16
C SER A 494 -46.01 42.12 -35.49
N TYR A 495 -46.48 41.84 -34.26
CA TYR A 495 -47.58 42.57 -33.65
C TYR A 495 -47.18 43.96 -33.09
N PHE A 496 -45.98 44.10 -32.52
CA PHE A 496 -45.51 45.38 -31.95
C PHE A 496 -44.26 45.94 -32.62
N GLN A 497 -44.02 45.63 -33.91
CA GLN A 497 -42.78 45.97 -34.62
C GLN A 497 -42.24 47.39 -34.30
N THR A 498 -41.17 47.44 -33.51
CA THR A 498 -40.05 48.41 -33.54
C THR A 498 -40.31 49.91 -33.41
N THR A 499 -41.51 50.40 -33.10
CA THR A 499 -41.73 51.85 -32.99
C THR A 499 -41.75 52.36 -31.55
N THR A 500 -40.93 53.38 -31.29
CA THR A 500 -41.21 54.37 -30.25
C THR A 500 -42.60 54.95 -30.52
N GLY A 501 -43.54 54.84 -29.56
CA GLY A 501 -44.92 55.28 -29.77
C GLY A 501 -45.99 54.46 -29.05
N TYR A 502 -47.24 54.62 -29.52
CA TYR A 502 -48.41 53.97 -28.93
C TYR A 502 -48.44 52.46 -29.19
N ARG A 503 -48.56 51.66 -28.13
CA ARG A 503 -48.65 50.20 -28.22
C ARG A 503 -50.04 49.72 -27.80
N GLY A 504 -50.73 49.08 -28.75
CA GLY A 504 -52.10 48.57 -28.58
C GLY A 504 -53.16 49.67 -28.48
N SER A 505 -54.43 49.25 -28.52
CA SER A 505 -55.57 50.18 -28.49
C SER A 505 -56.21 50.29 -27.11
N THR A 506 -56.22 49.20 -26.33
CA THR A 506 -56.85 49.15 -25.00
C THR A 506 -55.94 48.65 -23.87
N ILE A 507 -54.71 48.26 -24.18
CA ILE A 507 -53.75 47.68 -23.22
C ILE A 507 -53.55 48.59 -22.00
N GLY A 508 -53.38 49.89 -22.26
CA GLY A 508 -53.20 50.88 -21.20
C GLY A 508 -54.37 50.98 -20.23
N SER A 509 -55.62 50.80 -20.67
CA SER A 509 -56.76 50.78 -19.76
C SER A 509 -56.88 49.48 -18.97
N LYS A 510 -56.39 48.35 -19.52
CA LYS A 510 -56.40 47.04 -18.84
C LYS A 510 -55.31 46.89 -17.78
N MET A 511 -54.21 47.66 -17.87
CA MET A 511 -53.06 47.57 -16.97
C MET A 511 -52.99 48.68 -15.92
N LYS A 512 -53.67 49.81 -16.11
CA LYS A 512 -53.74 50.88 -15.11
C LYS A 512 -54.34 50.37 -13.80
N GLY A 513 -53.73 50.73 -12.69
CA GLY A 513 -54.28 50.56 -11.36
C GLY A 513 -55.16 51.74 -10.98
N VAL A 514 -56.13 51.50 -10.09
CA VAL A 514 -56.98 52.55 -9.52
C VAL A 514 -56.26 53.21 -8.35
N ASP A 515 -56.17 54.54 -8.35
CA ASP A 515 -55.65 55.34 -7.24
C ASP A 515 -56.60 56.49 -6.90
N SER A 516 -57.08 56.53 -5.65
CA SER A 516 -58.01 57.58 -5.19
C SER A 516 -57.41 58.98 -5.20
N ASN A 517 -56.08 59.10 -5.16
CA ASN A 517 -55.40 60.40 -5.20
C ASN A 517 -55.33 60.98 -6.62
N TYR A 518 -55.53 60.14 -7.65
CA TYR A 518 -55.48 60.53 -9.06
C TYR A 518 -56.70 59.98 -9.81
N PRO A 519 -57.88 60.62 -9.69
CA PRO A 519 -59.12 60.13 -10.28
C PRO A 519 -59.08 59.95 -11.81
N GLY A 520 -58.17 60.63 -12.51
CA GLY A 520 -57.90 60.46 -13.94
C GLY A 520 -57.30 59.08 -14.30
N TRP A 521 -56.83 58.33 -13.31
CA TRP A 521 -56.35 56.94 -13.39
C TRP A 521 -57.47 55.93 -13.04
N SER A 522 -58.68 56.15 -13.56
CA SER A 522 -59.79 55.21 -13.37
C SER A 522 -59.80 54.14 -14.45
N SER A 523 -59.35 52.92 -14.14
CA SER A 523 -59.47 51.78 -15.04
C SER A 523 -59.74 50.46 -14.30
N THR A 524 -59.96 49.38 -15.05
CA THR A 524 -60.42 48.10 -14.50
C THR A 524 -59.32 47.19 -13.97
N ASN A 525 -58.03 47.48 -14.23
CA ASN A 525 -56.88 46.61 -13.91
C ASN A 525 -57.15 45.10 -14.15
N THR A 526 -57.77 44.75 -15.27
CA THR A 526 -58.19 43.36 -15.53
C THR A 526 -57.02 42.40 -15.68
N SER A 527 -55.79 42.91 -15.89
CA SER A 527 -54.59 42.08 -15.95
C SER A 527 -54.04 41.68 -14.57
N GLY A 528 -54.44 42.36 -13.49
CA GLY A 528 -53.81 42.21 -12.17
C GLY A 528 -52.40 42.83 -12.06
N PHE A 529 -51.83 43.36 -13.15
CA PHE A 529 -50.54 44.06 -13.19
C PHE A 529 -50.73 45.56 -12.92
N ALA A 530 -51.32 45.91 -11.78
CA ALA A 530 -51.77 47.29 -11.50
C ALA A 530 -50.63 48.30 -11.65
N MET A 531 -50.62 49.09 -12.72
CA MET A 531 -49.68 50.20 -12.91
C MET A 531 -50.26 51.41 -12.22
N LEU A 532 -49.75 51.71 -11.02
CA LEU A 532 -50.13 52.91 -10.28
C LEU A 532 -49.35 54.14 -10.82
N PRO A 533 -49.90 55.37 -10.70
CA PRO A 533 -49.27 56.62 -11.17
C PRO A 533 -48.04 57.05 -10.34
N GLY A 534 -47.06 56.14 -10.20
CA GLY A 534 -45.84 56.33 -9.41
C GLY A 534 -44.85 57.36 -9.98
N GLY A 535 -45.15 57.94 -11.15
CA GLY A 535 -44.34 58.96 -11.79
C GLY A 535 -43.10 58.44 -12.49
N ILE A 536 -42.31 59.40 -13.00
CA ILE A 536 -40.97 59.19 -13.57
C ILE A 536 -40.04 60.28 -13.05
N VAL A 537 -38.75 60.01 -12.94
CA VAL A 537 -37.72 61.04 -12.70
C VAL A 537 -37.02 61.34 -14.02
N TYR A 538 -37.02 62.59 -14.47
CA TYR A 538 -36.35 63.00 -15.70
C TYR A 538 -35.78 64.42 -15.55
N GLY A 539 -34.51 64.61 -15.94
CA GLY A 539 -33.83 65.91 -15.85
C GLY A 539 -33.85 66.52 -14.44
N GLY A 540 -33.73 65.69 -13.40
CA GLY A 540 -33.75 66.13 -12.00
C GLY A 540 -35.13 66.52 -11.44
N SER A 541 -36.19 66.34 -12.23
CA SER A 541 -37.57 66.62 -11.84
C SER A 541 -38.39 65.33 -11.78
N CYS A 542 -39.36 65.27 -10.88
CA CYS A 542 -40.31 64.15 -10.83
C CYS A 542 -41.61 64.56 -11.53
N TYR A 543 -41.99 63.81 -12.56
CA TYR A 543 -43.24 64.00 -13.29
C TYR A 543 -44.27 63.02 -12.76
N ILE A 544 -45.20 63.59 -12.01
CA ILE A 544 -45.99 62.90 -10.99
C ILE A 544 -47.45 62.81 -11.40
N GLY A 545 -48.14 61.72 -11.05
CA GLY A 545 -49.60 61.59 -11.24
C GLY A 545 -50.04 61.40 -12.68
N SER A 546 -49.24 61.88 -13.63
CA SER A 546 -49.53 61.85 -15.07
C SER A 546 -48.99 60.61 -15.76
N TYR A 547 -47.96 59.98 -15.19
CA TYR A 547 -47.26 58.85 -15.80
C TYR A 547 -46.97 57.73 -14.78
N ALA A 548 -46.93 56.49 -15.27
CA ALA A 548 -46.25 55.38 -14.63
C ALA A 548 -45.27 54.80 -15.64
N GLY A 549 -44.02 54.61 -15.23
CA GLY A 549 -43.07 53.99 -16.15
C GLY A 549 -42.17 52.94 -15.53
N PHE A 550 -41.77 52.01 -16.40
CA PHE A 550 -41.07 50.78 -16.04
C PHE A 550 -39.86 50.57 -16.92
N TRP A 551 -38.74 50.21 -16.29
CA TRP A 551 -37.57 49.75 -17.01
C TRP A 551 -37.76 48.35 -17.57
N THR A 552 -37.26 48.14 -18.79
CA THR A 552 -36.92 46.82 -19.30
C THR A 552 -35.40 46.61 -19.22
N ALA A 553 -34.95 45.37 -19.34
CA ALA A 553 -33.53 45.01 -19.41
C ALA A 553 -32.90 45.30 -20.79
N SER A 554 -33.68 45.77 -21.77
CA SER A 554 -33.26 45.93 -23.16
C SER A 554 -32.76 47.35 -23.44
N GLU A 555 -31.58 47.50 -24.05
CA GLU A 555 -31.06 48.81 -24.50
C GLU A 555 -31.12 48.99 -26.03
N ASP A 556 -31.06 50.24 -26.48
CA ASP A 556 -31.01 50.58 -27.91
C ASP A 556 -29.59 50.92 -28.42
N GLY A 557 -28.58 50.87 -27.54
CA GLY A 557 -27.17 51.09 -27.87
C GLY A 557 -26.76 52.56 -28.01
N LEU A 558 -27.65 53.52 -27.76
CA LEU A 558 -27.39 54.97 -27.90
C LEU A 558 -27.49 55.73 -26.57
N GLY A 559 -27.25 55.06 -25.44
CA GLY A 559 -27.41 55.64 -24.09
C GLY A 559 -28.87 55.76 -23.65
N SER A 560 -29.75 54.99 -24.28
CA SER A 560 -31.16 54.88 -23.96
C SER A 560 -31.56 53.42 -23.80
N ALA A 561 -32.53 53.20 -22.92
CA ALA A 561 -33.11 51.89 -22.67
C ALA A 561 -34.60 51.86 -22.97
N TRP A 562 -35.09 50.68 -23.34
CA TRP A 562 -36.51 50.50 -23.54
C TRP A 562 -37.25 50.63 -22.21
N SER A 563 -38.36 51.36 -22.24
CA SER A 563 -39.23 51.58 -21.11
C SER A 563 -40.69 51.49 -21.53
N ARG A 564 -41.57 51.14 -20.60
CA ARG A 564 -43.02 51.26 -20.78
C ARG A 564 -43.48 52.50 -20.04
N LEU A 565 -44.17 53.41 -20.72
CA LEU A 565 -44.75 54.62 -20.13
C LEU A 565 -46.26 54.62 -20.35
N ILE A 566 -47.02 54.60 -19.27
CA ILE A 566 -48.47 54.74 -19.29
C ILE A 566 -48.85 56.11 -18.78
N SER A 567 -49.77 56.77 -19.48
CA SER A 567 -50.39 58.04 -19.11
C SER A 567 -51.90 57.90 -18.91
N GLU A 568 -52.55 58.90 -18.32
CA GLU A 568 -54.01 58.97 -18.16
C GLU A 568 -54.79 58.66 -19.45
N GLN A 569 -54.26 59.04 -20.62
CA GLN A 569 -54.97 58.90 -21.89
C GLN A 569 -54.57 57.66 -22.70
N SER A 570 -53.41 57.02 -22.43
CA SER A 570 -52.85 55.96 -23.33
C SER A 570 -51.55 55.29 -22.83
N ASN A 571 -51.22 54.09 -23.35
CA ASN A 571 -49.93 53.37 -23.13
C ASN A 571 -48.96 53.62 -24.30
N ARG A 572 -47.70 53.95 -24.01
CA ARG A 572 -46.63 54.15 -24.98
C ARG A 572 -45.42 53.27 -24.64
N GLY A 573 -44.94 52.51 -25.61
CA GLY A 573 -43.58 51.98 -25.56
C GLY A 573 -42.61 53.08 -25.98
N ALA A 574 -41.64 53.43 -25.15
CA ALA A 574 -40.74 54.55 -25.43
C ALA A 574 -39.30 54.27 -25.01
N GLN A 575 -38.37 55.04 -25.59
CA GLN A 575 -36.98 55.09 -25.19
C GLN A 575 -36.85 56.05 -24.00
N GLY A 576 -36.35 55.54 -22.88
CA GLY A 576 -35.99 56.33 -21.72
C GLY A 576 -34.49 56.59 -21.71
N HIS A 577 -34.08 57.83 -21.44
CA HIS A 577 -32.67 58.11 -21.18
C HIS A 577 -32.24 57.39 -19.90
N GLU A 578 -31.10 56.69 -19.93
CA GLU A 578 -30.65 55.83 -18.83
C GLU A 578 -30.44 56.57 -17.49
N GLU A 579 -30.28 57.90 -17.54
CA GLU A 579 -30.20 58.80 -16.38
C GLU A 579 -31.54 59.01 -15.65
N SER A 580 -32.65 58.63 -16.29
CA SER A 580 -34.01 58.76 -15.77
C SER A 580 -34.30 57.74 -14.67
N GLY A 581 -35.31 58.02 -13.85
CA GLY A 581 -35.81 57.10 -12.83
C GLY A 581 -37.14 56.48 -13.24
N TYR A 582 -37.18 55.15 -13.33
CA TYR A 582 -38.41 54.39 -13.56
C TYR A 582 -38.55 53.27 -12.54
N SER A 583 -39.78 52.78 -12.38
CA SER A 583 -40.05 51.63 -11.52
C SER A 583 -39.52 50.34 -12.13
N VAL A 584 -39.32 49.32 -11.29
CA VAL A 584 -38.96 47.97 -11.73
C VAL A 584 -40.06 47.01 -11.29
N ARG A 585 -40.45 46.10 -12.20
CA ARG A 585 -41.24 44.91 -11.86
C ARG A 585 -40.55 43.69 -12.41
N CYS A 586 -40.42 42.68 -11.56
CA CYS A 586 -39.71 41.45 -11.90
C CYS A 586 -40.66 40.40 -12.45
N ILE A 587 -40.13 39.55 -13.31
CA ILE A 587 -40.75 38.33 -13.83
C ILE A 587 -39.94 37.14 -13.31
N LYS A 588 -40.59 35.99 -13.12
CA LYS A 588 -39.94 34.77 -12.60
C LYS A 588 -39.11 34.07 -13.69
N ASP A 589 -37.96 33.53 -13.29
CA ASP A 589 -37.09 32.66 -14.12
C ASP A 589 -37.73 31.32 -14.48
#